data_AF-A0A6P4IYV1-F1
#
_entry.id   AF-A0A6P4IYV1-F1
#
_cell.length_a   1.000
_cell.length_b   1.000
_cell.length_c   1.000
_cell.angle_alpha   90.00
_cell.angle_beta   90.00
_cell.angle_gamma   90.00
#
_symmetry.space_group_name_H-M   'P 1'
#
loop_
_entity.id
_entity.type
_entity.pdbx_description
1 polymer ?
#
loop_
_entity_poly.entity_id
_entity_poly.type
_entity_poly.pdbx_seq_one_letter_code
_entity_poly.pdbx_strand_id
1 'polypeptide(L)'
;MTNYDGGNEMETLSAVPVYEGYIVKMASIVLSHPIDLIRVNIEANAHKHSRLTMRHMLERMSRHGLPGFYYGIDAAVTRCTVQTIISYHLFRNLHQLLCQHPYFIMLQPYNTEVLKALCSLCGGIVATPLAKLSVIRQADLTRGSFQRRK
;
A
#
# COMPACT_ATOMS: atom_id res chain seq x y z
N MET A 1 -21.67 -25.43 19.40
CA MET A 1 -20.39 -24.68 19.33
C MET A 1 -20.29 -24.12 17.92
N THR A 2 -20.23 -22.83 17.61
CA THR A 2 -20.05 -21.57 18.35
C THR A 2 -20.50 -20.45 17.38
N ASN A 3 -21.74 -19.98 17.46
CA ASN A 3 -22.23 -18.82 16.68
C ASN A 3 -22.15 -17.50 17.48
N TYR A 4 -21.51 -17.54 18.66
CA TYR A 4 -21.48 -16.43 19.62
C TYR A 4 -20.15 -15.65 19.62
N ASP A 5 -19.16 -16.03 18.80
CA ASP A 5 -17.84 -15.38 18.75
C ASP A 5 -17.70 -14.35 17.62
N GLY A 6 -18.37 -14.56 16.48
CA GLY A 6 -18.26 -13.66 15.33
C GLY A 6 -18.90 -12.28 15.53
N GLY A 7 -19.85 -12.15 16.47
CA GLY A 7 -20.45 -10.86 16.83
C GLY A 7 -19.48 -9.97 17.61
N ASN A 8 -18.78 -10.55 18.59
CA ASN A 8 -17.81 -9.83 19.42
C ASN A 8 -16.58 -9.41 18.62
N GLU A 9 -16.05 -10.28 17.73
CA GLU A 9 -14.90 -9.91 16.88
C GLU A 9 -15.24 -8.78 15.90
N MET A 10 -16.45 -8.78 15.31
CA MET A 10 -16.85 -7.69 14.41
C MET A 10 -17.07 -6.37 15.16
N GLU A 11 -17.61 -6.39 16.38
CA GLU A 11 -17.70 -5.17 17.20
C GLU A 11 -16.33 -4.65 17.62
N THR A 12 -15.42 -5.55 18.00
CA THR A 12 -14.04 -5.17 18.38
C THR A 12 -13.26 -4.63 17.18
N LEU A 13 -13.45 -5.20 15.98
CA LEU A 13 -12.86 -4.70 14.72
C LEU A 13 -13.49 -3.39 14.24
N SER A 14 -14.78 -3.16 14.53
CA SER A 14 -15.46 -1.89 14.23
C SER A 14 -15.04 -0.76 15.17
N ALA A 15 -14.61 -1.11 16.39
CA ALA A 15 -14.14 -0.19 17.41
C ALA A 15 -12.71 0.30 17.16
N VAL A 16 -11.93 -0.37 16.30
CA VAL A 16 -10.58 0.08 15.94
C VAL A 16 -10.70 1.30 15.02
N PRO A 17 -10.30 2.49 15.48
CA PRO A 17 -10.44 3.69 14.68
C PRO A 17 -9.44 3.65 13.51
N VAL A 18 -9.90 4.10 12.34
CA VAL A 18 -9.21 4.03 11.04
C VAL A 18 -7.79 4.62 11.07
N TYR A 19 -7.54 5.57 11.99
CA TYR A 19 -6.24 6.19 12.16
C TYR A 19 -5.17 5.17 12.62
N GLU A 20 -5.53 4.14 13.40
CA GLU A 20 -4.58 3.14 13.89
C GLU A 20 -4.06 2.28 12.74
N GLY A 21 -4.98 1.80 11.89
CA GLY A 21 -4.61 1.08 10.67
C GLY A 21 -3.76 1.93 9.72
N TYR A 22 -4.03 3.23 9.63
CA TYR A 22 -3.23 4.15 8.81
C TYR A 22 -1.81 4.34 9.36
N ILE A 23 -1.66 4.54 10.67
CA ILE A 23 -0.35 4.72 11.32
C ILE A 23 0.49 3.44 11.19
N VAL A 24 -0.09 2.27 11.44
CA VAL A 24 0.59 0.98 11.27
C VAL A 24 1.05 0.79 9.82
N LYS A 25 0.22 1.16 8.83
CA LYS A 25 0.61 1.12 7.42
C LYS A 25 1.76 2.07 7.12
N MET A 26 1.76 3.29 7.66
CA MET A 26 2.87 4.24 7.46
C MET A 26 4.17 3.73 8.08
N ALA A 27 4.11 3.22 9.31
CA ALA A 27 5.27 2.61 9.96
C ALA A 27 5.82 1.43 9.15
N SER A 28 4.93 0.57 8.65
CA SER A 28 5.31 -0.57 7.79
C SER A 28 6.01 -0.13 6.50
N ILE A 29 5.52 0.93 5.85
CA ILE A 29 6.15 1.48 4.65
C ILE A 29 7.55 2.00 4.98
N VAL A 30 7.72 2.77 6.06
CA VAL A 30 9.04 3.31 6.44
C VAL A 30 10.05 2.19 6.70
N LEU A 31 9.62 1.11 7.36
CA LEU A 31 10.48 -0.05 7.64
C LEU A 31 10.79 -0.87 6.39
N SER A 32 9.83 -0.99 5.47
CA SER A 32 9.96 -1.83 4.26
C SER A 32 10.58 -1.09 3.06
N HIS A 33 10.58 0.24 3.09
CA HIS A 33 11.08 1.12 2.01
C HIS A 33 12.49 0.76 1.50
N PRO A 34 13.51 0.48 2.33
CA PRO A 34 14.83 0.13 1.81
C PRO A 34 14.84 -1.18 1.02
N ILE A 35 14.02 -2.16 1.40
CA ILE A 35 13.90 -3.44 0.69
C ILE A 35 13.15 -3.23 -0.63
N ASP A 36 12.08 -2.45 -0.62
CA ASP A 36 11.31 -2.12 -1.82
C ASP A 36 12.16 -1.35 -2.85
N LEU A 37 12.97 -0.40 -2.39
CA LEU A 37 13.93 0.31 -3.24
C LEU A 37 14.89 -0.65 -3.93
N ILE A 38 15.47 -1.61 -3.21
CA ILE A 38 16.39 -2.59 -3.80
C ILE A 38 15.68 -3.45 -4.85
N ARG A 39 14.48 -3.94 -4.53
CA ARG A 39 13.68 -4.77 -5.45
C ARG A 39 13.34 -4.02 -6.73
N VAL A 40 12.75 -2.83 -6.63
CA VAL A 40 12.36 -2.02 -7.78
C VAL A 40 13.58 -1.64 -8.63
N ASN A 41 14.71 -1.34 -8.01
CA ASN A 41 15.92 -1.01 -8.77
C ASN A 41 16.52 -2.24 -9.47
N ILE A 42 16.46 -3.44 -8.88
CA ILE A 42 16.88 -4.67 -9.55
C ILE A 42 15.95 -4.95 -10.74
N GLU A 43 14.63 -4.88 -10.55
CA GLU A 43 13.64 -5.09 -11.61
C GLU A 43 13.79 -4.08 -12.76
N ALA A 44 13.95 -2.79 -12.44
CA ALA A 44 14.12 -1.74 -13.44
C ALA A 44 15.42 -1.89 -14.24
N ASN A 45 16.48 -2.43 -13.62
CA ASN A 45 17.75 -2.65 -14.29
C ASN A 45 17.94 -4.07 -14.85
N ALA A 46 17.04 -5.02 -14.57
CA ALA A 46 17.08 -6.37 -15.11
C ALA A 46 17.14 -6.38 -16.65
N HIS A 47 16.46 -5.43 -17.29
CA HIS A 47 16.48 -5.26 -18.75
C HIS A 47 17.77 -4.62 -19.28
N LYS A 48 18.51 -3.86 -18.46
CA LYS A 48 19.71 -3.13 -18.90
C LYS A 48 21.00 -3.85 -18.57
N HIS A 49 21.09 -4.48 -17.40
CA HIS A 49 22.30 -5.11 -16.89
C HIS A 49 21.95 -6.45 -16.26
N SER A 50 22.31 -7.55 -16.93
CA SER A 50 22.01 -8.94 -16.52
C SER A 50 22.64 -9.37 -15.19
N ARG A 51 23.49 -8.57 -14.55
CA ARG A 51 24.30 -8.95 -13.38
C ARG A 51 24.29 -7.96 -12.21
N LEU A 52 23.22 -7.16 -12.03
CA LEU A 52 23.10 -6.34 -10.83
C LEU A 52 22.68 -7.19 -9.62
N THR A 53 23.67 -7.60 -8.83
CA THR A 53 23.43 -8.28 -7.54
C THR A 53 22.96 -7.30 -6.48
N MET A 54 22.15 -7.78 -5.52
CA MET A 54 21.70 -7.03 -4.34
C MET A 54 22.83 -6.31 -3.60
N ARG A 55 24.02 -6.92 -3.53
CA ARG A 55 25.23 -6.33 -2.91
C ARG A 55 25.68 -5.03 -3.60
N HIS A 56 25.65 -4.98 -4.93
CA HIS A 56 26.01 -3.78 -5.68
C HIS A 56 25.02 -2.63 -5.45
N MET A 57 23.73 -2.94 -5.26
CA MET A 57 22.72 -1.93 -4.89
C MET A 57 22.97 -1.38 -3.49
N LEU A 58 23.25 -2.26 -2.52
CA LEU A 58 23.55 -1.86 -1.14
C LEU A 58 24.80 -0.97 -1.07
N GLU A 59 25.88 -1.33 -1.78
CA GLU A 59 27.09 -0.51 -1.88
C GLU A 59 26.82 0.85 -2.55
N ARG A 60 25.92 0.89 -3.54
CA ARG A 60 25.55 2.14 -4.20
C ARG A 60 24.69 3.04 -3.33
N MET A 61 23.77 2.45 -2.56
CA MET A 61 22.97 3.17 -1.57
C MET A 61 23.83 3.69 -0.43
N SER A 62 24.78 2.89 0.08
CA SER A 62 25.68 3.30 1.15
C SER A 62 26.59 4.46 0.74
N ARG A 63 27.00 4.55 -0.53
CA ARG A 63 27.75 5.71 -1.07
C ARG A 63 26.98 7.03 -1.04
N HIS A 64 25.64 6.99 -1.09
CA HIS A 64 24.79 8.16 -0.95
C HIS A 64 24.34 8.42 0.50
N GLY A 65 24.76 7.56 1.44
CA GLY A 65 24.42 7.64 2.86
C GLY A 65 22.95 7.30 3.16
N LEU A 66 22.52 7.64 4.39
CA LEU A 66 21.14 7.49 4.90
C LEU A 66 20.04 8.01 3.95
N PRO A 67 20.15 9.20 3.30
CA PRO A 67 19.09 9.67 2.41
C PRO A 67 18.95 8.84 1.12
N GLY A 68 19.96 8.04 0.74
CA GLY A 68 19.87 7.09 -0.36
C GLY A 68 18.90 5.94 -0.11
N PHE A 69 18.72 5.55 1.16
CA PHE A 69 17.81 4.48 1.58
C PHE A 69 16.35 4.92 1.70
N TYR A 70 16.07 6.23 1.71
CA TYR A 70 14.72 6.79 1.83
C TYR A 70 14.28 7.60 0.59
N TYR A 71 15.00 7.45 -0.52
CA TYR A 71 14.66 8.15 -1.76
C TYR A 71 13.28 7.72 -2.29
N GLY A 72 12.42 8.69 -2.61
CA GLY A 72 11.07 8.42 -3.14
C GLY A 72 10.04 7.93 -2.11
N ILE A 73 10.29 8.11 -0.81
CA ILE A 73 9.33 7.76 0.26
C ILE A 73 8.03 8.58 0.18
N ASP A 74 8.12 9.83 -0.27
CA ASP A 74 7.00 10.75 -0.50
C ASP A 74 5.95 10.13 -1.45
N ALA A 75 6.41 9.52 -2.54
CA ALA A 75 5.56 8.89 -3.53
C ALA A 75 4.92 7.60 -2.99
N ALA A 76 5.66 6.83 -2.19
CA ALA A 76 5.14 5.62 -1.53
C ALA A 76 4.05 5.97 -0.51
N VAL A 77 4.27 6.98 0.33
CA VAL A 77 3.31 7.48 1.31
C VAL A 77 2.05 8.02 0.62
N THR A 78 2.21 8.78 -0.47
CA THR A 78 1.09 9.32 -1.25
C THR A 78 0.23 8.19 -1.84
N ARG A 79 0.86 7.17 -2.44
CA ARG A 79 0.17 5.97 -2.94
C ARG A 79 -0.65 5.30 -1.85
N CYS A 80 -0.03 5.04 -0.70
CA CYS A 80 -0.70 4.31 0.38
C CYS A 80 -1.81 5.11 1.04
N THR A 81 -1.67 6.43 1.12
CA THR A 81 -2.70 7.34 1.62
C THR A 81 -3.91 7.34 0.69
N VAL A 82 -3.71 7.52 -0.62
CA VAL A 82 -4.79 7.53 -1.61
C VAL A 82 -5.50 6.17 -1.65
N GLN A 83 -4.77 5.06 -1.65
CA GLN A 83 -5.36 3.73 -1.59
C GLN A 83 -6.23 3.54 -0.33
N THR A 84 -5.75 3.98 0.83
CA THR A 84 -6.46 3.81 2.10
C THR A 84 -7.72 4.68 2.17
N ILE A 85 -7.64 5.94 1.71
CA ILE A 85 -8.78 6.87 1.66
C ILE A 85 -9.87 6.31 0.75
N ILE A 86 -9.52 5.89 -0.47
CA ILE A 86 -10.50 5.42 -1.45
C ILE A 86 -11.19 4.14 -0.96
N SER A 87 -10.42 3.16 -0.50
CA SER A 87 -11.00 1.90 0.00
C SER A 87 -11.91 2.14 1.21
N TYR A 88 -11.54 3.05 2.11
CA TYR A 88 -12.37 3.41 3.25
C TYR A 88 -13.66 4.12 2.84
N HIS A 89 -13.58 5.12 1.97
CA HIS A 89 -14.76 5.84 1.47
C HIS A 89 -15.71 4.92 0.72
N LEU A 90 -15.20 4.05 -0.16
CA LEU A 90 -16.03 3.06 -0.85
C LEU A 90 -16.71 2.12 0.13
N PHE A 91 -15.96 1.57 1.08
CA PHE A 91 -16.51 0.67 2.08
C PHE A 91 -17.62 1.35 2.88
N ARG A 92 -17.40 2.59 3.36
CA ARG A 92 -18.39 3.31 4.16
C ARG A 92 -19.66 3.64 3.38
N ASN A 93 -19.53 4.13 2.15
CA ASN A 93 -20.70 4.45 1.31
C ASN A 93 -21.50 3.19 0.96
N LEU A 94 -20.83 2.11 0.55
CA LEU A 94 -21.49 0.86 0.21
C LEU A 94 -22.14 0.22 1.44
N HIS A 95 -21.43 0.18 2.57
CA HIS A 95 -21.99 -0.33 3.82
C HIS A 95 -23.22 0.47 4.26
N GLN A 96 -23.19 1.80 4.13
CA GLN A 96 -24.33 2.66 4.45
C GLN A 96 -25.55 2.37 3.55
N LEU A 97 -25.34 2.18 2.24
CA LEU A 97 -26.41 1.81 1.30
C LEU A 97 -26.98 0.42 1.59
N LEU A 98 -26.14 -0.54 1.98
CA LEU A 98 -26.57 -1.89 2.35
C LEU A 98 -27.40 -1.89 3.65
N CYS A 99 -26.99 -1.13 4.67
CA CYS A 99 -27.73 -1.01 5.94
C CYS A 99 -29.09 -0.34 5.80
N GLN A 100 -29.31 0.47 4.75
CA GLN A 100 -30.63 1.07 4.48
C GLN A 100 -31.67 0.03 4.01
N HIS A 101 -31.25 -1.16 3.57
CA HIS A 101 -32.17 -2.21 3.13
C HIS A 101 -32.33 -3.32 4.19
N PRO A 102 -33.55 -3.50 4.77
CA PRO A 102 -33.78 -4.40 5.91
C PRO A 102 -33.59 -5.91 5.61
N TYR A 103 -33.46 -6.30 4.34
CA TYR A 103 -33.26 -7.70 3.94
C TYR A 103 -31.80 -8.20 4.08
N PHE A 104 -30.81 -7.31 4.26
CA PHE A 104 -29.38 -7.68 4.24
C PHE A 104 -28.75 -7.97 5.62
N ILE A 105 -29.47 -7.73 6.72
CA ILE A 105 -28.96 -7.90 8.11
C ILE A 105 -28.53 -9.34 8.42
N MET A 106 -29.12 -10.35 7.77
CA MET A 106 -28.78 -11.78 7.99
C MET A 106 -27.55 -12.27 7.19
N LEU A 107 -27.11 -11.55 6.14
CA LEU A 107 -25.91 -11.92 5.35
C LEU A 107 -24.66 -11.08 5.70
N GLN A 108 -24.78 -10.20 6.69
CA GLN A 108 -23.77 -9.22 7.09
C GLN A 108 -22.35 -9.80 7.38
N PRO A 109 -22.17 -10.96 8.04
CA PRO A 109 -20.83 -11.48 8.29
C PRO A 109 -20.12 -11.99 7.02
N TYR A 110 -20.84 -12.65 6.10
CA TYR A 110 -20.24 -13.27 4.91
C TYR A 110 -19.99 -12.28 3.76
N ASN A 111 -20.88 -11.30 3.58
CA ASN A 111 -20.76 -10.34 2.49
C ASN A 111 -19.76 -9.21 2.78
N THR A 112 -19.44 -8.94 4.04
CA THR A 112 -18.56 -7.80 4.39
C THR A 112 -17.11 -8.05 4.02
N GLU A 113 -16.62 -9.29 4.03
CA GLU A 113 -15.26 -9.62 3.57
C GLU A 113 -15.11 -9.44 2.06
N VAL A 114 -16.05 -9.97 1.28
CA VAL A 114 -16.11 -9.81 -0.18
C VAL A 114 -16.24 -8.33 -0.55
N LEU A 115 -17.08 -7.59 0.18
CA LEU A 115 -17.26 -6.16 -0.01
C LEU A 115 -15.95 -5.40 0.26
N LYS A 116 -15.24 -5.69 1.35
CA LYS A 116 -13.93 -5.10 1.65
C LYS A 116 -12.90 -5.42 0.56
N ALA A 117 -12.90 -6.64 0.04
CA ALA A 117 -12.00 -7.06 -1.05
C ALA A 117 -12.30 -6.28 -2.34
N LEU A 118 -13.57 -6.13 -2.72
CA LEU A 118 -13.99 -5.35 -3.89
C LEU A 118 -13.64 -3.86 -3.74
N CYS A 119 -13.89 -3.28 -2.55
CA CYS A 119 -13.52 -1.89 -2.25
C CYS A 119 -11.99 -1.69 -2.33
N SER A 120 -11.22 -2.68 -1.90
CA SER A 120 -9.75 -2.65 -1.97
C SER A 120 -9.25 -2.79 -3.41
N LEU A 121 -9.92 -3.60 -4.22
CA LEU A 121 -9.63 -3.75 -5.65
C LEU A 121 -9.90 -2.43 -6.40
N CYS A 122 -11.06 -1.81 -6.19
CA CYS A 122 -11.39 -0.50 -6.76
C CYS A 122 -10.39 0.58 -6.32
N GLY A 123 -10.05 0.63 -5.03
CA GLY A 123 -9.01 1.53 -4.52
C GLY A 123 -7.64 1.29 -5.14
N GLY A 124 -7.28 0.02 -5.38
CA GLY A 124 -6.07 -0.38 -6.08
C GLY A 124 -6.02 0.11 -7.52
N ILE A 125 -7.12 -0.04 -8.27
CA ILE A 125 -7.23 0.43 -9.67
C ILE A 125 -7.00 1.95 -9.73
N VAL A 126 -7.63 2.72 -8.85
CA VAL A 126 -7.45 4.17 -8.82
C VAL A 126 -6.05 4.58 -8.35
N ALA A 127 -5.40 3.78 -7.49
CA ALA A 127 -4.05 4.03 -7.02
C ALA A 127 -2.93 3.58 -7.98
N THR A 128 -3.26 2.86 -9.06
CA THR A 128 -2.29 2.36 -10.06
C THR A 128 -1.38 3.45 -10.67
N PRO A 129 -1.87 4.63 -11.10
CA PRO A 129 -0.99 5.68 -11.61
C PRO A 129 0.02 6.18 -10.56
N LEU A 130 -0.41 6.30 -9.29
CA LEU A 130 0.47 6.69 -8.19
C LEU A 130 1.51 5.62 -7.89
N ALA A 131 1.15 4.35 -8.04
CA ALA A 131 2.08 3.23 -7.92
C ALA A 131 3.16 3.25 -9.00
N LYS A 132 2.78 3.60 -10.23
CA LYS A 132 3.76 3.79 -11.31
C LYS A 132 4.70 4.94 -10.98
N LEU A 133 4.20 6.07 -10.48
CA LEU A 133 5.03 7.22 -10.11
C LEU A 133 6.03 6.90 -8.99
N SER A 134 5.62 6.16 -7.95
CA SER A 134 6.54 5.76 -6.88
C SER A 134 7.65 4.86 -7.39
N VAL A 135 7.31 3.90 -8.26
CA VAL A 135 8.30 3.00 -8.89
C VAL A 135 9.28 3.77 -9.78
N ILE A 136 8.79 4.75 -10.56
CA ILE A 136 9.66 5.58 -11.40
C ILE A 136 10.65 6.37 -10.53
N ARG A 137 10.16 7.01 -9.45
CA ARG A 137 11.01 7.75 -8.52
C ARG A 137 12.04 6.86 -7.82
N GLN A 138 11.65 5.66 -7.42
CA GLN A 138 12.54 4.67 -6.82
C GLN A 138 13.60 4.18 -7.82
N ALA A 139 13.22 3.95 -9.09
CA ALA A 139 14.12 3.54 -10.15
C ALA A 139 15.09 4.66 -10.61
N ASP A 140 14.72 5.93 -10.46
CA ASP A 140 15.60 7.06 -10.79
C ASP A 140 16.82 7.17 -9.87
N LEU A 141 16.84 6.48 -8.73
CA LEU A 141 18.03 6.37 -7.87
C LEU A 141 19.24 5.80 -8.64
N THR A 142 18.99 4.84 -9.53
CA THR A 142 20.05 4.17 -10.30
C THR A 142 20.46 4.93 -11.58
N ARG A 143 19.71 5.96 -11.97
CA ARG A 143 20.10 6.86 -13.06
C ARG A 143 21.09 7.92 -12.58
N GLY A 144 22.05 8.29 -13.43
CA GLY A 144 23.00 9.38 -13.15
C GLY A 144 22.27 10.69 -12.85
N SER A 145 22.84 11.58 -12.03
CA SER A 145 22.13 12.78 -11.55
C SER A 145 21.61 13.69 -12.67
N PHE A 146 22.25 13.66 -13.84
CA PHE A 146 21.90 14.41 -15.04
C PHE A 146 20.68 13.86 -15.80
N GLN A 147 20.27 12.62 -15.52
CA GLN A 147 19.20 11.91 -16.26
C GLN A 147 17.96 11.63 -15.40
N ARG A 148 17.93 12.18 -14.17
CA ARG A 148 16.75 12.23 -13.31
C ARG A 148 15.76 13.21 -13.93
N ARG A 149 14.56 12.76 -14.28
CA ARG A 149 13.51 13.67 -14.78
C ARG A 149 13.02 14.50 -13.59
N LYS A 150 13.08 15.83 -13.71
CA LYS A 150 12.56 16.77 -12.70
C LYS A 150 11.04 16.67 -12.62
#